data_AF-A0A3N0X712-F1
#
_entry.id   AF-A0A3N0X712-F1
#
_cell.length_a   1.000
_cell.length_b   1.000
_cell.length_c   1.000
_cell.angle_alpha   90.00
_cell.angle_beta   90.00
_cell.angle_gamma   90.00
#
_symmetry.space_group_name_H-M   'P 1'
#
loop_
_entity.id
_entity.type
_entity.pdbx_description
1 polymer ?
#
loop_
_entity_poly.entity_id
_entity_poly.type
_entity_poly.pdbx_seq_one_letter_code
_entity_poly.pdbx_strand_id
1 'polypeptide(L)'
;MQENIIKKYGILKEQIFSQPRKVFAYAMAALILSLIFSILQYCFFPPKVTLGSAIPTLYSKSDKVKQNQDAKEKSMEKIVGELSAFKAKSSQQSLSEADSIRIEYLYNQYEKLKNGL
;
A
#
# COMPACT_ATOMS: atom_id res chain seq x y z
N MET A 1 -56.57 11.14 11.07
CA MET A 1 -55.51 10.60 10.19
C MET A 1 -54.88 9.32 10.75
N GLN A 2 -54.49 9.29 12.03
CA GLN A 2 -53.85 8.11 12.65
C GLN A 2 -54.78 6.90 12.83
N GLU A 3 -56.07 7.09 13.12
CA GLU A 3 -57.02 5.96 13.26
C GLU A 3 -57.19 5.15 11.97
N ASN A 4 -57.16 5.83 10.81
CA ASN A 4 -57.22 5.15 9.50
C ASN A 4 -55.97 4.32 9.24
N ILE A 5 -54.80 4.76 9.72
CA ILE A 5 -53.54 4.03 9.60
C ILE A 5 -53.62 2.76 10.46
N ILE A 6 -54.06 2.89 11.72
CA ILE A 6 -54.18 1.76 12.65
C ILE A 6 -55.17 0.71 12.14
N LYS A 7 -56.34 1.13 11.65
CA LYS A 7 -57.32 0.21 11.03
C LYS A 7 -56.76 -0.51 9.81
N LYS A 8 -56.02 0.21 8.95
CA LYS A 8 -55.38 -0.36 7.76
C LYS A 8 -54.33 -1.41 8.13
N TYR A 9 -53.53 -1.16 9.16
CA TYR A 9 -52.59 -2.16 9.69
C TYR A 9 -53.28 -3.40 10.26
N GLY A 10 -54.40 -3.23 10.97
CA GLY A 10 -55.19 -4.36 11.49
C GLY A 10 -55.69 -5.28 10.38
N ILE A 11 -56.27 -4.71 9.32
CA ILE A 11 -56.78 -5.46 8.17
C ILE A 11 -55.64 -6.19 7.43
N LEU A 12 -54.52 -5.50 7.19
CA LEU A 12 -53.35 -6.10 6.55
C LEU A 12 -52.78 -7.25 7.39
N LYS A 13 -52.73 -7.08 8.72
CA LYS A 13 -52.29 -8.12 9.65
C LYS A 13 -53.18 -9.36 9.51
N GLU A 14 -54.49 -9.22 9.59
CA GLU A 14 -55.42 -10.35 9.44
C GLU A 14 -55.30 -11.05 8.08
N GLN A 15 -55.08 -10.29 7.00
CA GLN A 15 -54.86 -10.85 5.66
C GLN A 15 -53.55 -11.65 5.56
N ILE A 16 -52.49 -11.22 6.24
CA ILE A 16 -51.20 -11.94 6.29
C ILE A 16 -51.34 -13.23 7.11
N PHE A 17 -52.01 -13.18 8.27
CA PHE A 17 -52.18 -14.37 9.13
C PHE A 17 -53.18 -15.39 8.59
N SER A 18 -54.18 -14.96 7.81
CA SER A 18 -55.17 -15.87 7.20
C SER A 18 -54.62 -16.69 6.04
N GLN A 19 -53.52 -16.27 5.40
CA GLN A 19 -52.92 -16.97 4.24
C GLN A 19 -51.41 -17.22 4.42
N PRO A 20 -51.01 -18.00 5.44
CA PRO A 20 -49.60 -18.17 5.82
C PRO A 20 -48.75 -18.79 4.71
N ARG A 21 -49.33 -19.67 3.87
CA ARG A 21 -48.63 -20.30 2.74
C ARG A 21 -48.15 -19.28 1.71
N LYS A 22 -48.96 -18.26 1.41
CA LYS A 22 -48.59 -17.23 0.42
C LYS A 22 -47.50 -16.31 0.98
N VAL A 23 -47.62 -15.92 2.25
CA VAL A 23 -46.60 -15.13 2.96
C VAL A 23 -45.26 -15.86 2.96
N PHE A 24 -45.27 -17.15 3.26
CA PHE A 24 -44.07 -17.98 3.22
C PHE A 24 -43.49 -18.10 1.79
N ALA A 25 -44.33 -18.24 0.77
CA ALA A 25 -43.89 -18.25 -0.62
C ALA A 25 -43.23 -16.93 -1.05
N TYR A 26 -43.79 -15.78 -0.65
CA TYR A 26 -43.18 -14.47 -0.90
C TYR A 26 -41.87 -14.29 -0.12
N ALA A 27 -41.81 -14.73 1.14
CA ALA A 27 -40.58 -14.71 1.92
C ALA A 27 -39.50 -15.59 1.27
N MET A 28 -39.86 -16.80 0.83
CA MET A 28 -38.97 -17.70 0.11
C MET A 28 -38.46 -17.07 -1.18
N ALA A 29 -39.34 -16.43 -1.96
CA ALA A 29 -38.95 -15.72 -3.17
C ALA A 29 -37.99 -14.55 -2.89
N ALA A 30 -38.23 -13.79 -1.82
CA ALA A 30 -37.33 -12.70 -1.40
C ALA A 30 -35.95 -13.23 -0.99
N LEU A 31 -35.88 -14.37 -0.28
CA LEU A 31 -34.62 -15.01 0.08
C LEU A 31 -33.85 -15.50 -1.16
N ILE A 32 -34.54 -16.12 -2.11
CA ILE A 32 -33.93 -16.56 -3.38
C ILE A 32 -33.39 -15.36 -4.15
N LEU A 33 -34.17 -14.27 -4.24
CA LEU A 33 -33.73 -13.05 -4.92
C LEU A 33 -32.52 -12.43 -4.23
N SER A 34 -32.50 -12.40 -2.90
CA SER A 34 -31.36 -11.93 -2.10
C SER A 34 -30.11 -12.77 -2.34
N LEU A 35 -30.25 -14.09 -2.49
CA LEU A 35 -29.14 -15.00 -2.77
C LEU A 35 -28.55 -14.72 -4.16
N ILE A 36 -29.41 -14.58 -5.17
CA ILE A 36 -28.99 -14.25 -6.55
C ILE A 36 -28.25 -12.91 -6.56
N PHE A 37 -28.77 -11.92 -5.84
CA PHE A 37 -28.12 -10.60 -5.72
C PHE A 37 -26.75 -10.69 -5.05
N SER A 38 -26.59 -11.51 -4.01
CA SER A 38 -25.30 -11.76 -3.35
C SER A 38 -24.28 -12.37 -4.30
N ILE A 39 -24.69 -13.36 -5.11
CA ILE A 39 -23.82 -13.99 -6.12
C ILE A 39 -23.42 -12.99 -7.20
N LEU A 40 -24.36 -12.18 -7.69
CA LEU A 40 -24.09 -11.09 -8.64
C LEU A 40 -23.09 -10.08 -8.06
N GLN A 41 -23.29 -9.65 -6.81
CA GLN A 41 -22.38 -8.75 -6.13
C GLN A 41 -20.96 -9.33 -6.05
N TYR A 42 -20.83 -10.62 -5.73
CA TYR A 42 -19.54 -11.29 -5.68
C TYR A 42 -18.86 -11.39 -7.06
N CYS A 43 -19.62 -11.70 -8.13
CA CYS A 43 -19.09 -11.78 -9.49
C CYS A 43 -18.70 -10.43 -10.08
N PHE A 44 -19.52 -9.39 -9.90
CA PHE A 44 -19.28 -8.06 -10.47
C PHE A 44 -18.36 -7.18 -9.61
N PHE A 45 -18.37 -7.38 -8.29
CA PHE A 45 -17.51 -6.70 -7.31
C PHE A 45 -16.69 -7.72 -6.54
N PRO A 46 -15.70 -8.38 -7.18
CA PRO A 46 -14.82 -9.29 -6.47
C PRO A 46 -14.19 -8.53 -5.29
N PRO A 47 -14.36 -9.03 -4.05
CA PRO A 47 -13.70 -8.41 -2.90
C PRO A 47 -12.21 -8.43 -3.18
N LYS A 48 -11.54 -7.29 -2.99
CA LYS A 48 -10.09 -7.18 -3.11
C LYS A 48 -9.45 -7.89 -1.91
N VAL A 49 -9.58 -9.22 -1.86
CA VAL A 49 -8.84 -10.05 -0.92
C VAL A 49 -7.42 -10.08 -1.44
N THR A 50 -6.56 -9.26 -0.84
CA THR A 50 -5.12 -9.34 -1.08
C THR A 50 -4.60 -10.63 -0.45
N LEU A 51 -4.83 -11.77 -1.13
CA LEU A 51 -4.23 -13.07 -0.83
C LEU A 51 -2.77 -13.08 -1.30
N GLY A 52 -2.00 -12.17 -0.72
CA GLY A 52 -0.57 -12.08 -0.94
C GLY A 52 0.00 -11.28 0.21
N SER A 53 1.20 -11.64 0.65
CA SER A 53 2.02 -10.94 1.64
C SER A 53 2.42 -9.54 1.18
N ALA A 54 1.45 -8.74 0.71
CA ALA A 54 1.59 -7.35 0.38
C ALA A 54 1.77 -6.62 1.70
N ILE A 55 3.04 -6.47 2.09
CA ILE A 55 3.48 -5.60 3.16
C ILE A 55 2.70 -4.29 3.00
N PRO A 56 1.95 -3.85 4.02
CA PRO A 56 1.14 -2.65 3.92
C PRO A 56 2.00 -1.50 3.40
N THR A 57 1.48 -0.71 2.46
CA THR A 57 2.24 0.37 1.79
C THR A 57 2.85 1.38 2.77
N LEU A 58 2.32 1.44 4.00
CA LEU A 58 2.89 2.16 5.14
C LEU A 58 4.31 1.71 5.51
N TYR A 59 4.59 0.40 5.48
CA TYR A 59 5.89 -0.18 5.82
C TYR A 59 6.86 -0.22 4.64
N SER A 60 6.35 -0.36 3.40
CA SER A 60 7.22 -0.35 2.20
C SER A 60 8.00 0.96 2.01
N LYS A 61 7.52 2.08 2.57
CA LYS A 61 8.27 3.34 2.57
C LYS A 61 9.53 3.26 3.42
N SER A 62 9.44 2.62 4.59
CA SER A 62 10.59 2.43 5.48
C SER A 62 11.64 1.53 4.84
N ASP A 63 11.23 0.43 4.21
CA ASP A 63 12.19 -0.49 3.58
C ASP A 63 12.89 0.14 2.38
N LYS A 64 12.19 0.95 1.58
CA LYS A 64 12.80 1.73 0.51
C LYS A 64 13.78 2.79 1.03
N VAL A 65 13.46 3.43 2.15
CA VAL A 65 14.37 4.40 2.79
C VAL A 65 15.64 3.70 3.30
N LYS A 66 15.49 2.54 3.96
CA LYS A 66 16.65 1.72 4.39
C LYS A 66 17.50 1.27 3.21
N GLN A 67 16.88 0.73 2.16
CA GLN A 67 17.59 0.30 0.95
C GLN A 67 18.36 1.46 0.27
N ASN A 68 17.75 2.64 0.17
CA ASN A 68 18.42 3.83 -0.36
C ASN A 68 19.56 4.30 0.54
N GLN A 69 19.41 4.19 1.86
CA GLN A 69 20.46 4.50 2.83
C GLN A 69 21.64 3.53 2.72
N ASP A 70 21.38 2.22 2.60
CA ASP A 70 22.41 1.20 2.42
C ASP A 70 23.19 1.40 1.09
N ALA A 71 22.47 1.72 0.01
CA ALA A 71 23.08 2.03 -1.28
C ALA A 71 23.96 3.29 -1.21
N LYS A 72 23.48 4.32 -0.51
CA LYS A 72 24.22 5.56 -0.25
C LYS A 72 25.49 5.28 0.56
N GLU A 73 25.40 4.49 1.63
CA GLU A 73 26.55 4.11 2.47
C GLU A 73 27.61 3.36 1.67
N LYS A 74 27.21 2.37 0.87
CA LYS A 74 28.11 1.62 0.00
C LYS A 74 28.82 2.51 -1.04
N SER A 75 28.13 3.51 -1.57
CA SER A 75 28.73 4.47 -2.50
C SER A 75 29.75 5.39 -1.82
N MET A 76 29.47 5.84 -0.59
CA MET A 76 30.40 6.63 0.22
C MET A 76 31.64 5.81 0.59
N GLU A 77 31.47 4.56 0.99
CA GLU A 77 32.57 3.64 1.32
C GLU A 77 33.53 3.48 0.13
N LYS A 78 33.00 3.31 -1.09
CA LYS A 78 33.82 3.24 -2.30
C LYS A 78 34.64 4.52 -2.53
N ILE A 79 34.02 5.69 -2.36
CA ILE A 79 34.70 6.99 -2.52
C ILE A 79 35.82 7.15 -1.47
N VAL A 80 35.55 6.79 -0.21
CA VAL A 80 36.55 6.81 0.87
C VAL A 80 37.70 5.84 0.56
N GLY A 81 37.39 4.67 0.02
CA GLY A 81 38.37 3.72 -0.49
C GLY A 81 39.29 4.36 -1.54
N GLU A 82 38.72 4.99 -2.58
CA GLU A 82 39.50 5.68 -3.62
C GLU A 82 40.36 6.82 -3.05
N LEU A 83 39.79 7.66 -2.17
CA LEU A 83 40.52 8.75 -1.51
C LEU A 83 41.68 8.25 -0.63
N SER A 84 41.52 7.11 0.05
CA SER A 84 42.58 6.52 0.86
C SER A 84 43.77 6.03 0.02
N ALA A 85 43.51 5.54 -1.20
CA ALA A 85 44.57 5.19 -2.15
C ALA A 85 45.38 6.43 -2.59
N PHE A 86 44.70 7.56 -2.84
CA PHE A 86 45.38 8.82 -3.13
C PHE A 86 46.16 9.36 -1.93
N LYS A 87 45.65 9.17 -0.70
CA LYS A 87 46.38 9.53 0.53
C LYS A 87 47.69 8.74 0.65
N ALA A 88 47.69 7.45 0.32
CA ALA A 88 48.91 6.65 0.29
C ALA A 88 49.93 7.14 -0.75
N LYS A 89 49.48 7.54 -1.94
CA LYS A 89 50.33 8.17 -2.97
C LYS A 89 50.88 9.53 -2.54
N SER A 90 50.08 10.33 -1.83
CA SER A 90 50.51 11.59 -1.24
C SER A 90 51.68 11.40 -0.29
N SER A 91 51.61 10.39 0.58
CA SER A 91 52.70 10.04 1.50
C SER A 91 53.98 9.62 0.79
N GLN A 92 53.88 9.16 -0.46
CA GLN A 92 54.99 8.79 -1.33
C GLN A 92 55.44 9.93 -2.26
N GLN A 93 54.88 11.14 -2.10
CA GLN A 93 55.25 12.35 -2.83
C GLN A 93 55.11 12.21 -4.37
N SER A 94 54.18 11.37 -4.83
CA SER A 94 53.97 10.99 -6.24
C SER A 94 52.62 11.43 -6.81
N LEU A 95 51.98 12.43 -6.20
CA LEU A 95 50.70 12.99 -6.67
C LEU A 95 50.89 13.84 -7.94
N SER A 96 50.06 13.58 -8.95
CA SER A 96 49.96 14.40 -10.16
C SER A 96 48.87 15.48 -10.04
N GLU A 97 48.93 16.49 -10.89
CA GLU A 97 47.86 17.51 -11.02
C GLU A 97 46.50 16.87 -11.37
N ALA A 98 46.52 15.84 -12.24
CA ALA A 98 45.32 15.07 -12.60
C ALA A 98 44.72 14.32 -11.39
N ASP A 99 45.57 13.84 -10.47
CA ASP A 99 45.11 13.19 -9.24
C ASP A 99 44.42 14.21 -8.32
N SER A 100 44.91 15.46 -8.29
CA SER A 100 44.32 16.54 -7.47
C SER A 100 42.89 16.86 -7.92
N ILE A 101 42.67 16.98 -9.24
CA ILE A 101 41.33 17.18 -9.81
C ILE A 101 40.41 16.00 -9.47
N ARG A 102 40.94 14.78 -9.51
CA ARG A 102 40.16 13.57 -9.18
C ARG A 102 39.79 13.52 -7.69
N ILE A 103 40.69 13.91 -6.81
CA ILE A 103 40.44 14.00 -5.36
C ILE A 103 39.34 15.01 -5.08
N GLU A 104 39.40 16.20 -5.69
CA GLU A 104 38.37 17.23 -5.52
C GLU A 104 36.99 16.77 -6.01
N TYR A 105 36.95 16.13 -7.18
CA TYR A 105 35.72 15.52 -7.70
C TYR A 105 35.14 14.47 -6.75
N LEU A 106 35.98 13.56 -6.25
CA LEU A 106 35.58 12.51 -5.32
C LEU A 106 35.07 13.10 -3.99
N TYR A 107 35.74 14.13 -3.48
CA TYR A 107 35.34 14.82 -2.26
C TYR A 107 33.98 15.50 -2.42
N ASN A 108 33.76 16.21 -3.53
CA ASN A 108 32.47 16.84 -3.82
C ASN A 108 31.34 15.81 -3.95
N GLN A 109 31.58 14.66 -4.57
CA GLN A 109 30.60 13.57 -4.61
C GLN A 109 30.29 13.01 -3.24
N TYR A 110 31.30 12.83 -2.39
CA TYR A 110 31.11 12.39 -1.02
C TYR A 110 30.27 13.39 -0.21
N GLU A 111 30.52 14.70 -0.34
CA GLU A 111 29.75 15.75 0.35
C GLU A 111 28.29 15.78 -0.10
N LYS A 112 28.02 15.68 -1.40
CA LYS A 112 26.66 15.59 -1.95
C LYS A 112 25.90 14.39 -1.40
N LEU A 113 26.55 13.23 -1.39
CA LEU A 113 26.00 12.03 -0.79
C LEU A 113 25.72 12.29 0.69
N LYS A 114 26.72 12.66 1.50
CA LYS A 114 26.60 12.88 2.94
C LYS A 114 25.45 13.82 3.29
N ASN A 115 25.41 15.01 2.67
CA ASN A 115 24.46 16.08 3.01
C ASN A 115 23.10 15.93 2.31
N GLY A 116 22.97 15.03 1.33
CA GLY A 116 21.73 14.82 0.58
C GLY A 116 21.33 15.99 -0.32
N LEU A 117 22.32 16.77 -0.77
CA LEU A 117 22.17 17.91 -1.70
C LEU A 117 22.49 17.53 -3.14
#